data_AF-L9X2P7-F1
#
_entry.id   AF-L9X2P7-F1
#
_cell.length_a   1.000
_cell.length_b   1.000
_cell.length_c   1.000
_cell.angle_alpha   90.00
_cell.angle_beta   90.00
_cell.angle_gamma   90.00
#
_symmetry.space_group_name_H-M   'P 1'
#
loop_
_entity.id
_entity.type
_entity.pdbx_description
1 polymer ?
#
loop_
_entity_poly.entity_id
_entity_poly.type
_entity_poly.pdbx_seq_one_letter_code
_entity_poly.pdbx_strand_id
1 'polypeptide(L)' 'MTVVVALADGTHEAFETVEELESGWLRCRRPRDEPRPDLPGETTTKYYPLESVETVSRERN' A
#
# COMPACT_ATOMS: atom_id res chain seq x y z
N MET A 1 -7.45 -3.18 -10.40
CA MET A 1 -6.00 -3.05 -10.74
C MET A 1 -5.25 -3.14 -9.43
N THR A 2 -4.28 -4.03 -9.33
CA THR A 2 -3.58 -4.30 -8.07
C THR A 2 -2.12 -3.86 -8.20
N VAL A 3 -1.58 -3.28 -7.15
CA VAL A 3 -0.20 -2.83 -7.03
C VAL A 3 0.45 -3.59 -5.89
N VAL A 4 1.46 -4.39 -6.20
CA VAL A 4 2.25 -5.13 -5.20
C VAL A 4 3.45 -4.29 -4.83
N VAL A 5 3.60 -4.03 -3.53
CA VAL A 5 4.77 -3.37 -2.94
C VAL A 5 5.59 -4.44 -2.23
N ALA A 6 6.80 -4.66 -2.73
CA ALA A 6 7.82 -5.50 -2.11
C ALA A 6 8.71 -4.64 -1.22
N LEU A 7 8.81 -4.99 0.04
CA LEU A 7 9.67 -4.32 1.02
C LEU A 7 11.02 -5.04 1.12
N ALA A 8 12.05 -4.30 1.51
CA ALA A 8 13.42 -4.80 1.65
C ALA A 8 13.58 -5.89 2.73
N ASP A 9 12.60 -6.04 3.62
CA ASP A 9 12.56 -7.11 4.62
C ASP A 9 11.98 -8.44 4.09
N GLY A 10 11.62 -8.48 2.79
CA GLY A 10 10.99 -9.63 2.13
C GLY A 10 9.46 -9.65 2.22
N THR A 11 8.84 -8.67 2.89
CA THR A 11 7.39 -8.55 2.97
C THR A 11 6.82 -8.08 1.63
N HIS A 12 5.74 -8.73 1.19
CA HIS A 12 5.00 -8.33 -0.01
C HIS A 12 3.57 -7.99 0.37
N GLU A 13 3.12 -6.79 0.00
CA GLU A 13 1.75 -6.36 0.25
C GLU A 13 1.07 -5.85 -1.02
N ALA A 14 -0.18 -6.25 -1.21
CA ALA A 14 -1.01 -5.81 -2.32
C ALA A 14 -1.89 -4.61 -1.91
N PHE A 15 -1.98 -3.64 -2.81
CA PHE A 15 -2.74 -2.40 -2.66
C PHE A 15 -3.50 -2.07 -3.94
N GLU A 16 -4.60 -1.33 -3.84
CA GLU A 16 -5.31 -0.83 -5.03
C GLU A 16 -4.72 0.46 -5.55
N THR A 17 -4.10 1.27 -4.68
CA THR A 17 -3.49 2.54 -5.06
C THR A 17 -2.21 2.75 -4.30
N VAL A 18 -1.15 3.11 -5.01
CA VAL A 18 0.14 3.49 -4.44
C VAL A 18 0.55 4.82 -5.06
N GLU A 19 0.89 5.78 -4.21
CA GLU A 19 1.30 7.13 -4.58
C GLU A 19 2.64 7.43 -3.90
N GLU A 20 3.60 7.94 -4.67
CA GLU A 20 4.85 8.45 -4.12
C GLU A 20 4.65 9.91 -3.71
N LEU A 21 5.03 10.21 -2.47
CA LEU A 21 4.96 11.54 -1.88
C LEU A 21 6.32 12.23 -2.03
N GLU A 22 6.31 13.55 -2.20
CA GLU A 22 7.52 14.39 -2.30
C GLU A 22 8.43 14.28 -1.06
N SER A 23 7.90 13.79 0.07
CA SER A 23 8.65 13.51 1.29
C SER A 23 9.51 12.24 1.24
N GLY A 24 9.51 11.50 0.14
CA GLY A 24 10.25 10.23 0.01
C GLY A 24 9.52 9.03 0.62
N TRP A 25 8.19 9.08 0.67
CA TRP A 25 7.33 8.02 1.20
C TRP A 25 6.37 7.51 0.15
N LEU A 26 6.06 6.22 0.20
CA LEU A 26 4.90 5.65 -0.48
C LEU A 26 3.68 5.69 0.43
N ARG A 27 2.59 6.21 -0.12
CA ARG A 27 1.24 6.10 0.44
C ARG A 27 0.50 4.99 -0.29
N CYS A 28 0.18 3.94 0.44
CA CYS A 28 -0.46 2.74 -0.08
C CYS A 28 -1.90 2.64 0.47
N ARG A 29 -2.87 2.39 -0.39
CA ARG A 29 -4.30 2.29 -0.03
C ARG A 29 -4.90 0.99 -0.54
N ARG A 30 -5.69 0.33 0.31
CA ARG A 30 -6.50 -0.83 -0.08
C ARG A 30 -7.84 -0.82 0.66
N PRO A 31 -8.89 -1.43 0.09
CA PRO A 31 -10.12 -1.72 0.82
C PRO A 31 -9.78 -2.48 2.10
N ARG A 32 -10.50 -2.18 3.16
CA ARG A 32 -10.40 -2.96 4.38
C ARG A 32 -11.11 -4.28 4.16
N ASP A 33 -10.45 -5.38 4.49
CA ASP A 33 -11.00 -6.73 4.32
C ASP A 33 -12.25 -6.98 5.18
N GLU A 34 -12.34 -6.33 6.35
CA GLU A 34 -13.47 -6.46 7.27
C GLU A 34 -14.00 -5.09 7.72
N PRO A 35 -15.33 -4.87 7.73
CA PRO A 35 -15.89 -3.65 8.29
C PRO A 35 -15.60 -3.58 9.80
N ARG A 36 -15.00 -2.47 10.24
CA ARG A 36 -14.79 -2.18 11.67
C ARG A 36 -15.72 -1.06 12.11
N PRO A 37 -16.71 -1.34 12.97
CA PRO A 37 -17.70 -0.35 13.40
C PRO A 37 -17.07 0.79 14.22
N ASP A 38 -15.90 0.53 14.81
CA ASP A 38 -15.09 1.45 15.61
C ASP A 38 -14.28 2.46 14.77
N LEU A 39 -14.15 2.27 13.46
CA LEU A 39 -13.35 3.13 12.60
C LEU A 39 -14.12 3.59 11.37
N PRO A 40 -14.35 4.89 11.19
CA PRO A 40 -15.02 5.39 9.99
C PRO A 40 -14.15 5.15 8.75
N GLY A 41 -14.75 4.58 7.71
CA GLY A 41 -14.12 4.38 6.40
C GLY A 41 -13.86 2.92 6.03
N GLU A 42 -13.99 2.64 4.73
CA GLU A 42 -13.84 1.32 4.13
C GLU A 42 -12.43 1.07 3.57
N THR A 43 -11.50 2.01 3.75
CA THR A 43 -10.16 1.96 3.17
C THR A 43 -9.10 2.03 4.26
N THR A 44 -8.10 1.17 4.17
CA THR A 44 -6.89 1.24 4.98
C THR A 44 -5.79 1.97 4.21
N THR A 45 -5.12 2.90 4.88
CA THR A 45 -3.92 3.58 4.34
C THR A 45 -2.70 3.12 5.13
N LYS A 46 -1.65 2.69 4.44
CA LYS A 46 -0.33 2.40 5.00
C LYS A 46 0.72 3.30 4.34
N TYR A 47 1.79 3.56 5.07
CA TYR A 47 2.90 4.39 4.60
C TYR A 47 4.21 3.63 4.75
N TYR A 48 5.04 3.67 3.72
CA TYR A 48 6.38 3.08 3.74
C TYR A 48 7.39 4.12 3.27
N PRO A 49 8.56 4.26 3.91
CA PRO A 49 9.61 5.11 3.37
C PRO A 49 10.19 4.43 2.13
N LEU A 50 10.56 5.20 1.10
CA LEU A 50 11.06 4.64 -0.16
C LEU A 50 12.31 3.77 0.03
N GLU A 51 13.15 4.08 1.01
CA GLU A 51 14.34 3.28 1.35
C GLU A 51 14.01 1.85 1.80
N SER A 52 12.79 1.63 2.31
CA SER A 52 12.32 0.30 2.72
C SER A 52 11.59 -0.44 1.61
N VAL A 53 11.41 0.18 0.44
CA VAL A 53 10.71 -0.39 -0.69
C VAL A 53 11.72 -0.91 -1.70
N GLU A 54 11.70 -2.21 -1.93
CA GLU A 54 12.57 -2.85 -2.92
C GLU A 54 12.00 -2.70 -4.32
N THR A 55 10.70 -2.94 -4.51
CA THR A 55 10.05 -2.87 -5.83
C THR A 55 8.55 -2.57 -5.73
N VAL A 56 8.01 -1.88 -6.73
CA VAL A 56 6.56 -1.66 -6.90
C VAL A 56 6.12 -2.18 -8.26
N SER A 57 5.25 -3.19 -8.26
CA SER A 57 4.77 -3.86 -9.47
C SER A 57 3.27 -3.65 -9.66
N ARG A 58 2.84 -3.32 -10.88
CA ARG A 58 1.42 -3.11 -11.21
C ARG A 58 0.90 -4.29 -12.00
N GLU A 59 -0.03 -5.03 -11.42
CA GLU A 59 -0.71 -6.13 -12.09
C GLU A 59 -2.01 -5.59 -12.71
N ARG A 60 -2.04 -5.60 -14.05
CA ARG A 60 -3.27 -5.45 -14.83
C ARG A 60 -3.86 -6.84 -14.98
N ASN A 61 -4.86 -7.16 -14.16
CA ASN A 61 -5.80 -8.22 -14.47
C ASN A 61 -6.66 -7.79 -15.67
#